data_AF-A0A8X8YAP0-F1
#
_entry.id   AF-A0A8X8YAP0-F1
#
_cell.length_a   1.000
_cell.length_b   1.000
_cell.length_c   1.000
_cell.angle_alpha   90.00
_cell.angle_beta   90.00
_cell.angle_gamma   90.00
#
_symmetry.space_group_name_H-M   'P 1'
#
loop_
_entity.id
_entity.type
_entity.pdbx_description
1 polymer ?
#
loop_
_entity_poly.entity_id
_entity_poly.type
_entity_poly.pdbx_seq_one_letter_code
_entity_poly.pdbx_strand_id
1 'polypeptide(L)'
;MSGVWVFKNGVVRLVENGGDCPRRKVMVHVASGEAITSYSVLERILFSLGWERYYDDPELLQFHKRSTVHLISLPRDFNKFKSIHMYDIVVKNRNEFEVRDTTTRMSGVWVFKNGVVRLVENAGECHSKKMLIHVASNEVMASYAVLERKLLQLGWERYYDDPDLLQYHKRSTVHLISLPKDFNKFKSMHMYDIVVKNRNEFEVRDL
;
A
#
# COMPACT_ATOMS: atom_id res chain seq x y z
N MET A 1 -11.57 -4.79 11.47
CA MET A 1 -10.45 -4.88 10.50
C MET A 1 -9.65 -3.58 10.51
N SER A 2 -8.85 -3.35 11.55
CA SER A 2 -7.97 -2.19 11.67
C SER A 2 -6.52 -2.63 11.39
N GLY A 3 -6.05 -2.44 10.16
CA GLY A 3 -4.61 -2.49 9.90
C GLY A 3 -3.96 -1.28 10.56
N VAL A 4 -3.07 -1.52 11.53
CA VAL A 4 -2.26 -0.54 12.25
C VAL A 4 -0.82 -0.81 11.86
N TRP A 5 -0.11 0.17 11.31
CA TRP A 5 1.32 0.02 11.08
C TRP A 5 2.06 0.23 12.40
N VAL A 6 2.80 -0.78 12.85
CA VAL A 6 3.62 -0.70 14.06
C VAL A 6 5.06 -0.53 13.61
N PHE A 7 5.73 0.57 13.97
CA PHE A 7 7.17 0.78 13.83
C PHE A 7 7.90 0.53 15.16
N LYS A 8 8.03 -0.71 15.62
CA LYS A 8 8.76 -0.97 16.88
C LYS A 8 10.21 -1.34 16.55
N ASN A 9 11.18 -0.60 17.08
CA ASN A 9 12.60 -0.87 16.90
C ASN A 9 13.03 -0.94 15.41
N GLY A 10 12.56 0.00 14.58
CA GLY A 10 12.85 0.03 13.14
C GLY A 10 12.07 -1.00 12.30
N VAL A 11 11.17 -1.76 12.91
CA VAL A 11 10.35 -2.78 12.23
C VAL A 11 8.96 -2.26 11.92
N VAL A 12 8.58 -2.25 10.64
CA VAL A 12 7.31 -1.80 10.10
C VAL A 12 6.45 -3.00 9.67
N ARG A 13 5.37 -3.26 10.42
CA ARG A 13 4.38 -4.30 10.12
C ARG A 13 2.97 -3.75 10.12
N LEU A 14 2.08 -4.30 9.29
CA LEU A 14 0.64 -4.07 9.43
C LEU A 14 0.05 -5.09 10.42
N VAL A 15 -0.33 -4.63 11.60
CA VAL A 15 -0.87 -5.42 12.72
C VAL A 15 -2.38 -5.18 12.87
N GLU A 16 -3.14 -6.19 13.30
CA GLU A 16 -4.54 -6.03 13.68
C GLU A 16 -4.70 -5.86 15.20
N ASN A 17 -5.40 -4.80 15.64
CA ASN A 17 -5.81 -4.67 17.03
C ASN A 17 -7.12 -5.42 17.26
N GLY A 18 -7.07 -6.50 18.03
CA GLY A 18 -8.21 -7.37 18.40
C GLY A 18 -9.16 -6.78 19.45
N GLY A 19 -9.42 -5.46 19.42
CA GLY A 19 -10.22 -4.77 20.42
C GLY A 19 -11.18 -3.75 19.82
N ASP A 20 -12.45 -4.12 19.85
CA ASP A 20 -13.68 -3.32 19.97
C ASP A 20 -14.02 -2.20 18.95
N CYS A 21 -15.26 -2.31 18.44
CA CYS A 21 -15.98 -1.48 17.48
C CYS A 21 -15.39 -1.34 16.05
N PRO A 22 -16.15 -1.59 14.97
CA PRO A 22 -15.72 -1.33 13.60
C PRO A 22 -15.63 0.18 13.36
N ARG A 23 -14.51 0.81 13.74
CA ARG A 23 -14.21 2.19 13.39
C ARG A 23 -14.20 2.30 11.87
N ARG A 24 -15.19 2.98 11.31
CA ARG A 24 -15.29 3.15 9.86
C ARG A 24 -14.13 4.03 9.43
N LYS A 25 -13.26 3.51 8.58
CA LYS A 25 -12.12 4.24 8.02
C LYS A 25 -12.59 5.03 6.81
N VAL A 26 -12.12 6.27 6.70
CA VAL A 26 -12.38 7.14 5.55
C VAL A 26 -11.06 7.62 4.98
N MET A 27 -10.88 7.47 3.68
CA MET A 27 -9.75 8.08 2.99
C MET A 27 -10.09 9.53 2.67
N VAL A 28 -9.14 10.43 2.87
CA VAL A 28 -9.32 11.87 2.70
C VAL A 28 -8.17 12.41 1.86
N HIS A 29 -8.49 13.30 0.94
CA HIS A 29 -7.48 14.07 0.21
C HIS A 29 -6.98 15.21 1.09
N VAL A 30 -5.66 15.24 1.32
CA VAL A 30 -5.04 16.11 2.31
C VAL A 30 -5.22 17.58 1.97
N ALA A 31 -5.01 17.96 0.70
CA ALA A 31 -5.04 19.37 0.32
C ALA A 31 -6.43 20.00 0.38
N SER A 32 -7.49 19.24 0.07
CA SER A 32 -8.88 19.76 0.11
C SER A 32 -9.67 19.37 1.36
N GLY A 33 -9.19 18.40 2.14
CA GLY A 33 -9.94 17.80 3.23
C GLY A 33 -11.14 16.95 2.78
N GLU A 34 -11.29 16.71 1.47
CA GLU A 34 -12.43 16.00 0.89
C GLU A 34 -12.37 14.50 1.17
N ALA A 35 -13.46 13.95 1.71
CA ALA A 35 -13.60 12.52 1.94
C ALA A 35 -13.87 11.79 0.63
N ILE A 36 -13.16 10.68 0.41
CA ILE A 36 -13.35 9.82 -0.75
C ILE A 36 -14.54 8.90 -0.50
N THR A 37 -15.70 9.31 -1.01
CA THR A 37 -16.98 8.60 -0.83
C THR A 37 -17.44 7.83 -2.06
N SER A 38 -16.76 8.00 -3.20
CA SER A 38 -17.04 7.28 -4.45
C SER A 38 -15.81 7.24 -5.36
N TYR A 39 -15.83 6.37 -6.37
CA TYR A 39 -14.82 6.40 -7.44
C TYR A 39 -14.89 7.68 -8.27
N SER A 40 -16.09 8.26 -8.39
CA SER A 40 -16.35 9.65 -8.81
C SER A 40 -15.28 10.65 -8.35
N VAL A 41 -15.20 10.74 -7.03
CA VAL A 41 -14.33 11.66 -6.30
C VAL A 41 -12.86 11.24 -6.42
N LEU A 42 -12.59 9.94 -6.24
CA LEU A 42 -11.23 9.41 -6.29
C LEU A 42 -10.57 9.66 -7.66
N GLU A 43 -11.28 9.38 -8.75
CA GLU A 43 -10.79 9.52 -10.12
C GLU A 43 -10.43 10.95 -10.45
N ARG A 44 -11.31 11.90 -10.12
CA ARG A 44 -11.05 13.32 -10.32
C ARG A 44 -9.73 13.75 -9.67
N ILE A 45 -9.49 13.30 -8.44
CA ILE A 45 -8.27 13.65 -7.70
C ILE A 45 -7.07 12.92 -8.28
N LEU A 46 -7.15 11.61 -8.52
CA LEU A 46 -6.05 10.84 -9.12
C LEU A 46 -5.66 11.40 -10.50
N PHE A 47 -6.62 11.79 -11.34
CA PHE A 47 -6.37 12.45 -12.63
C PHE A 47 -5.63 13.78 -12.45
N SER A 48 -6.02 14.60 -11.47
CA SER A 48 -5.30 15.84 -11.17
C SER A 48 -3.86 15.61 -10.68
N LEU A 49 -3.59 14.44 -10.09
CA LEU A 49 -2.26 14.00 -9.66
C LEU A 49 -1.47 13.29 -10.79
N GLY A 50 -2.00 13.27 -12.02
CA GLY A 50 -1.37 12.68 -13.19
C GLY A 50 -1.49 11.16 -13.30
N TRP A 51 -2.43 10.54 -12.59
CA TRP A 51 -2.81 9.16 -12.87
C TRP A 51 -3.75 9.12 -14.06
N GLU A 52 -3.73 8.01 -14.79
CA GLU A 52 -4.63 7.76 -15.92
C GLU A 52 -5.22 6.35 -15.80
N ARG A 53 -6.26 6.07 -16.57
CA ARG A 53 -6.77 4.70 -16.73
C ARG A 53 -5.70 3.83 -17.35
N TYR A 54 -5.48 2.66 -16.74
CA TYR A 54 -4.50 1.70 -17.25
C TYR A 54 -5.14 0.78 -18.30
N TYR A 55 -6.08 -0.06 -17.88
CA TYR A 55 -6.89 -0.90 -18.77
C TYR A 55 -8.36 -0.76 -18.45
N ASP A 56 -9.19 -1.01 -19.47
CA ASP A 56 -10.63 -1.20 -19.28
C ASP A 56 -10.92 -2.68 -19.01
N ASP A 57 -10.54 -3.12 -17.82
CA ASP A 57 -10.90 -4.44 -17.30
C ASP A 57 -12.34 -4.38 -16.76
N PRO A 58 -13.28 -5.21 -17.23
CA PRO A 58 -14.68 -5.14 -16.81
C PRO A 58 -14.90 -5.39 -15.32
N GLU A 59 -13.99 -6.12 -14.66
CA GLU A 59 -14.10 -6.51 -13.25
C GLU A 59 -13.30 -5.58 -12.31
N LEU A 60 -12.35 -4.83 -12.86
CA LEU A 60 -11.41 -4.01 -12.10
C LEU A 60 -11.45 -2.53 -12.49
N LEU A 61 -10.96 -1.71 -11.58
CA LEU A 61 -10.75 -0.29 -11.78
C LEU A 61 -9.27 0.01 -11.57
N GLN A 62 -8.54 0.17 -12.67
CA GLN A 62 -7.09 0.26 -12.64
C GLN A 62 -6.57 1.63 -13.09
N PHE A 63 -5.49 2.07 -12.45
CA PHE A 63 -4.80 3.31 -12.76
C PHE A 63 -3.30 3.09 -12.84
N HIS A 64 -2.66 3.82 -13.75
CA HIS A 64 -1.22 3.94 -13.84
C HIS A 64 -0.78 5.40 -13.76
N LYS A 65 0.49 5.64 -13.44
CA LYS A 65 1.09 6.98 -13.49
C LYS A 65 2.37 6.90 -14.29
N ARG A 66 2.37 7.42 -15.51
CA ARG A 66 3.45 7.25 -16.52
C ARG A 66 4.85 7.60 -16.04
N SER A 67 4.97 8.50 -15.06
CA SER A 67 6.24 8.88 -14.45
C SER A 67 6.78 7.88 -13.43
N THR A 68 6.06 6.79 -13.16
CA THR A 68 6.39 5.79 -12.14
C THR A 68 6.02 4.37 -12.60
N VAL A 69 6.51 3.35 -11.90
CA VAL A 69 6.13 1.95 -12.14
C VAL A 69 4.84 1.56 -11.42
N HIS A 70 4.14 2.48 -10.78
CA HIS A 70 3.07 2.15 -9.85
C HIS A 70 1.73 1.95 -10.55
N LEU A 71 1.04 0.88 -10.14
CA LEU A 71 -0.35 0.60 -10.49
C LEU A 71 -1.24 0.62 -9.25
N ILE A 72 -2.42 1.22 -9.37
CA ILE A 72 -3.51 1.09 -8.40
C ILE A 72 -4.54 0.17 -9.05
N SER A 73 -4.97 -0.87 -8.35
CA SER A 73 -6.03 -1.78 -8.80
C SER A 73 -7.09 -1.93 -7.72
N LEU A 74 -8.32 -1.61 -8.08
CA LEU A 74 -9.47 -1.50 -7.19
C LEU A 74 -10.63 -2.35 -7.71
N PRO A 75 -11.54 -2.82 -6.85
CA PRO A 75 -12.75 -3.49 -7.29
C PRO A 75 -13.65 -2.50 -8.04
N ARG A 76 -14.34 -2.93 -9.10
CA ARG A 76 -15.26 -2.04 -9.85
C ARG A 76 -16.39 -1.46 -8.98
N ASP A 77 -16.86 -2.22 -7.99
CA ASP A 77 -17.88 -1.80 -7.02
C ASP A 77 -17.25 -1.13 -5.79
N PHE A 78 -17.62 0.14 -5.54
CA PHE A 78 -17.12 0.92 -4.42
C PHE A 78 -17.52 0.33 -3.05
N ASN A 79 -18.59 -0.46 -2.96
CA ASN A 79 -18.94 -1.14 -1.70
C ASN A 79 -17.89 -2.20 -1.29
N LYS A 80 -17.09 -2.67 -2.25
CA LYS A 80 -15.95 -3.55 -1.98
C LYS A 80 -14.66 -2.78 -1.66
N PHE A 81 -14.69 -1.44 -1.69
CA PHE A 81 -13.54 -0.58 -1.37
C PHE A 81 -13.21 -0.65 0.13
N LYS A 82 -12.15 -1.39 0.45
CA LYS A 82 -11.73 -1.66 1.84
C LYS A 82 -10.47 -0.90 2.24
N SER A 83 -10.14 -0.94 3.53
CA SER A 83 -8.95 -0.27 4.08
C SER A 83 -7.64 -0.66 3.40
N ILE A 84 -7.50 -1.91 2.93
CA ILE A 84 -6.33 -2.35 2.16
C ILE A 84 -6.15 -1.54 0.86
N HIS A 85 -7.24 -1.14 0.22
CA HIS A 85 -7.22 -0.34 -1.01
C HIS A 85 -6.87 1.11 -0.69
N MET A 86 -7.41 1.65 0.41
CA MET A 86 -7.05 2.98 0.90
C MET A 86 -5.55 3.07 1.20
N TYR A 87 -4.97 2.07 1.88
CA TYR A 87 -3.54 2.05 2.19
C TYR A 87 -2.67 1.90 0.96
N ASP A 88 -3.09 1.09 -0.01
CA ASP A 88 -2.40 0.96 -1.28
C ASP A 88 -2.26 2.32 -2.00
N ILE A 89 -3.34 3.10 -2.04
CA ILE A 89 -3.37 4.43 -2.65
C ILE A 89 -2.47 5.40 -1.86
N VAL A 90 -2.56 5.40 -0.53
CA VAL A 90 -1.76 6.28 0.34
C VAL A 90 -0.26 6.00 0.19
N VAL A 91 0.15 4.73 0.11
CA VAL A 91 1.56 4.36 -0.10
C VAL A 91 2.07 4.93 -1.43
N LYS A 92 1.27 4.87 -2.50
CA LYS A 92 1.65 5.35 -3.84
C LYS A 92 1.50 6.85 -4.06
N ASN A 93 0.72 7.53 -3.22
CA ASN A 93 0.42 8.95 -3.30
C ASN A 93 0.71 9.62 -1.96
N ARG A 94 1.93 9.44 -1.51
CA ARG A 94 2.36 9.92 -0.21
C ARG A 94 2.13 11.43 -0.10
N ASN A 95 1.59 11.87 1.04
CA ASN A 95 1.21 13.25 1.36
C ASN A 95 -0.04 13.78 0.66
N GLU A 96 -0.55 13.10 -0.37
CA GLU A 96 -1.78 13.51 -1.06
C GLU A 96 -3.03 12.95 -0.37
N PHE A 97 -2.92 11.74 0.20
CA PHE A 97 -4.01 11.07 0.89
C PHE A 97 -3.63 10.65 2.31
N GLU A 98 -4.65 10.58 3.15
CA GLU A 98 -4.57 10.02 4.49
C GLU A 98 -5.83 9.22 4.81
N VAL A 99 -5.73 8.27 5.74
CA VAL A 99 -6.89 7.50 6.22
C VAL A 99 -7.22 7.95 7.63
N ARG A 100 -8.48 8.34 7.88
CA ARG A 100 -8.97 8.76 9.19
C ARG A 100 -9.92 7.74 9.79
N ASP A 101 -9.91 7.62 11.11
CA ASP A 101 -10.95 6.90 11.86
C ASP A 101 -12.14 7.84 12.13
N THR A 102 -13.36 7.43 11.78
CA THR A 102 -14.57 8.26 11.95
C THR A 102 -15.12 8.32 13.38
N THR A 103 -14.61 7.49 14.31
CA THR A 103 -15.01 7.51 15.73
C THR A 103 -13.79 7.73 16.62
N THR A 104 -13.59 9.00 16.99
CA THR A 104 -12.51 9.43 17.88
C THR A 104 -12.82 8.98 19.32
N ARG A 105 -12.28 7.85 19.76
CA ARG A 105 -11.91 7.63 21.17
C ARG A 105 -10.54 6.98 21.25
N MET A 106 -9.67 7.65 22.00
CA MET A 106 -8.22 7.47 22.04
C MET A 106 -7.78 6.07 22.47
N SER A 107 -6.73 5.52 21.82
CA SER A 107 -5.68 4.72 22.48
C SER A 107 -4.63 4.19 21.48
N GLY A 108 -3.35 4.58 21.68
CA GLY A 108 -2.19 3.68 21.60
C GLY A 108 -1.40 3.50 20.28
N VAL A 109 -0.27 4.22 20.18
CA VAL A 109 1.03 3.87 19.54
C VAL A 109 0.98 3.48 18.04
N TRP A 110 0.93 4.36 17.03
CA TRP A 110 1.80 5.51 16.63
C TRP A 110 1.17 6.89 16.90
N VAL A 111 1.94 7.99 16.84
CA VAL A 111 1.48 9.34 17.25
C VAL A 111 0.29 9.81 16.42
N PHE A 112 -0.91 9.51 16.93
CA PHE A 112 -2.15 10.18 16.62
C PHE A 112 -1.98 11.68 16.93
N LYS A 113 -1.60 12.49 15.95
CA LYS A 113 -2.08 13.88 15.94
C LYS A 113 -3.41 13.87 15.20
N ASN A 114 -4.50 13.81 15.98
CA ASN A 114 -5.87 14.07 15.53
C ASN A 114 -6.54 13.01 14.62
N GLY A 115 -6.22 11.71 14.77
CA GLY A 115 -6.99 10.64 14.09
C GLY A 115 -6.63 10.39 12.63
N VAL A 116 -5.45 10.84 12.20
CA VAL A 116 -4.95 10.79 10.82
C VAL A 116 -3.87 9.71 10.65
N VAL A 117 -3.99 8.87 9.61
CA VAL A 117 -2.94 7.95 9.15
C VAL A 117 -2.24 8.55 7.93
N ARG A 118 -0.97 8.95 8.11
CA ARG A 118 -0.08 9.43 7.05
C ARG A 118 1.26 8.71 7.15
N LEU A 119 1.86 8.35 6.00
CA LEU A 119 3.24 7.88 5.96
C LEU A 119 4.19 9.08 6.15
N VAL A 120 4.56 9.35 7.40
CA VAL A 120 5.55 10.37 7.77
C VAL A 120 6.91 9.69 7.86
N GLU A 121 7.90 10.19 7.12
CA GLU A 121 9.32 9.93 7.44
C GLU A 121 9.75 11.20 8.15
N ASN A 122 10.20 11.07 9.39
CA ASN A 122 10.73 12.22 10.10
C ASN A 122 12.00 12.66 9.37
N ALA A 123 12.09 13.95 9.03
CA ALA A 123 13.24 14.56 8.36
C ALA A 123 14.56 14.47 9.16
N GLY A 124 14.55 13.86 10.35
CA GLY A 124 15.70 13.61 11.22
C GLY A 124 16.03 12.13 11.47
N GLU A 125 15.25 11.17 10.95
CA GLU A 125 15.68 9.77 10.93
C GLU A 125 16.60 9.60 9.72
N CYS A 126 17.91 9.55 10.03
CA CYS A 126 18.97 9.15 9.12
C CYS A 126 18.48 8.01 8.21
N HIS A 127 18.90 8.05 6.95
CA HIS A 127 18.67 7.09 5.87
C HIS A 127 19.02 5.63 6.23
N SER A 128 18.38 5.04 7.25
CA SER A 128 18.51 3.63 7.59
C SER A 128 18.01 2.84 6.40
N LYS A 129 18.92 2.05 5.84
CA LYS A 129 18.65 1.27 4.63
C LYS A 129 17.56 0.26 5.01
N LYS A 130 16.38 0.42 4.42
CA LYS A 130 15.24 -0.46 4.68
C LYS A 130 15.37 -1.77 3.93
N MET A 131 14.94 -2.85 4.55
CA MET A 131 14.91 -4.20 3.97
C MET A 131 13.52 -4.79 4.09
N LEU A 132 13.06 -5.42 3.02
CA LEU A 132 11.85 -6.25 3.05
C LEU A 132 12.23 -7.65 3.56
N ILE A 133 11.50 -8.15 4.55
CA ILE A 133 11.75 -9.44 5.18
C ILE A 133 10.50 -10.28 5.13
N HIS A 134 10.65 -11.55 4.76
CA HIS A 134 9.60 -12.55 4.89
C HIS A 134 9.53 -13.03 6.34
N VAL A 135 8.39 -12.84 6.99
CA VAL A 135 8.22 -12.98 8.45
C VAL A 135 8.47 -14.41 8.90
N ALA A 136 7.87 -15.40 8.22
CA ALA A 136 7.92 -16.80 8.67
C ALA A 136 9.32 -17.42 8.58
N SER A 137 10.14 -16.99 7.61
CA SER A 137 11.51 -17.52 7.43
C SER A 137 12.61 -16.56 7.86
N ASN A 138 12.26 -15.35 8.32
CA ASN A 138 13.20 -14.27 8.63
C ASN A 138 14.20 -13.98 7.49
N GLU A 139 13.80 -14.23 6.24
CA GLU A 139 14.66 -14.12 5.06
C GLU A 139 14.55 -12.71 4.47
N VAL A 140 15.70 -12.10 4.19
CA VAL A 140 15.77 -10.78 3.52
C VAL A 140 15.52 -10.95 2.03
N MET A 141 14.60 -10.17 1.48
CA MET A 141 14.33 -10.12 0.04
C MET A 141 15.44 -9.30 -0.64
N ALA A 142 16.62 -9.91 -0.80
CA ALA A 142 17.82 -9.27 -1.32
C ALA A 142 17.89 -9.22 -2.86
N SER A 143 16.95 -9.86 -3.56
CA SER A 143 16.83 -9.82 -5.02
C SER A 143 15.40 -10.17 -5.45
N TYR A 144 15.05 -9.88 -6.71
CA TYR A 144 13.76 -10.29 -7.26
C TYR A 144 13.59 -11.80 -7.35
N ALA A 145 14.66 -12.57 -7.56
CA ALA A 145 14.56 -14.03 -7.57
C ALA A 145 14.13 -14.59 -6.19
N VAL A 146 14.62 -13.99 -5.10
CA VAL A 146 14.20 -14.38 -3.75
C VAL A 146 12.75 -13.96 -3.49
N LEU A 147 12.41 -12.70 -3.81
CA LEU A 147 11.07 -12.16 -3.63
C LEU A 147 10.02 -12.93 -4.44
N GLU A 148 10.30 -13.20 -5.71
CA GLU A 148 9.39 -13.90 -6.62
C GLU A 148 9.08 -15.31 -6.14
N ARG A 149 10.06 -16.05 -5.61
CA ARG A 149 9.80 -17.37 -5.01
C ARG A 149 8.81 -17.28 -3.85
N LYS A 150 8.93 -16.29 -2.97
CA LYS A 150 8.00 -16.10 -1.85
C LYS A 150 6.62 -15.66 -2.33
N LEU A 151 6.56 -14.73 -3.27
CA LEU A 151 5.31 -14.28 -3.88
C LEU A 151 4.58 -15.45 -4.56
N LEU A 152 5.29 -16.31 -5.29
CA LEU A 152 4.73 -17.49 -5.93
C LEU A 152 4.14 -18.48 -4.91
N GLN A 153 4.83 -18.72 -3.79
CA GLN A 153 4.30 -19.56 -2.69
C GLN A 153 3.01 -19.00 -2.10
N LEU A 154 2.83 -17.67 -2.14
CA LEU A 154 1.62 -16.98 -1.68
C LEU A 154 0.55 -16.86 -2.77
N GLY A 155 0.74 -17.47 -3.94
CA GLY A 155 -0.20 -17.49 -5.06
C GLY A 155 -0.16 -16.23 -5.94
N TRP A 156 0.94 -15.48 -5.91
CA TRP A 156 1.17 -14.42 -6.88
C TRP A 156 1.85 -14.96 -8.13
N GLU A 157 1.38 -14.53 -9.28
CA GLU A 157 1.89 -14.93 -10.60
C GLU A 157 2.28 -13.68 -11.40
N ARG A 158 3.10 -13.85 -12.43
CA ARG A 158 3.42 -12.78 -13.38
C ARG A 158 2.15 -12.36 -14.09
N TYR A 159 1.86 -11.05 -14.08
CA TYR A 159 0.64 -10.54 -14.68
C TYR A 159 0.81 -10.25 -16.18
N TYR A 160 1.78 -9.40 -16.52
CA TYR A 160 2.16 -9.10 -17.89
C TYR A 160 3.67 -9.15 -18.05
N ASP A 161 4.09 -9.51 -19.26
CA ASP A 161 5.48 -9.39 -19.68
C ASP A 161 5.71 -7.97 -20.22
N ASP A 162 5.85 -7.03 -19.28
CA ASP A 162 6.20 -5.65 -19.58
C ASP A 162 7.74 -5.53 -19.67
N PRO A 163 8.30 -4.97 -20.75
CA PRO A 163 9.74 -4.88 -20.92
C PRO A 163 10.41 -3.97 -19.88
N ASP A 164 9.67 -3.02 -19.30
CA ASP A 164 10.19 -1.96 -18.45
C ASP A 164 9.92 -2.19 -16.94
N LEU A 165 8.94 -3.04 -16.59
CA LEU A 165 8.63 -3.34 -15.20
C LEU A 165 8.18 -4.78 -14.90
N LEU A 166 8.22 -5.15 -13.62
CA LEU A 166 7.81 -6.44 -13.11
C LEU A 166 6.43 -6.31 -12.47
N GLN A 167 5.42 -6.95 -13.07
CA GLN A 167 4.05 -6.94 -12.55
C GLN A 167 3.64 -8.32 -12.06
N TYR A 168 2.97 -8.36 -10.92
CA TYR A 168 2.40 -9.56 -10.32
C TYR A 168 0.93 -9.35 -9.99
N HIS A 169 0.14 -10.40 -10.21
CA HIS A 169 -1.26 -10.46 -9.77
C HIS A 169 -1.47 -11.64 -8.83
N LYS A 170 -2.55 -11.62 -8.06
CA LYS A 170 -2.98 -12.76 -7.25
C LYS A 170 -4.44 -13.03 -7.54
N ARG A 171 -4.74 -14.11 -8.26
CA ARG A 171 -6.07 -14.42 -8.85
C ARG A 171 -7.24 -14.37 -7.86
N SER A 172 -6.97 -14.64 -6.58
CA SER A 172 -7.98 -14.58 -5.51
C SER A 172 -8.29 -13.15 -5.03
N THR A 173 -7.64 -12.13 -5.60
CA THR A 173 -7.76 -10.72 -5.17
C THR A 173 -7.70 -9.76 -6.36
N VAL A 174 -8.11 -8.52 -6.14
CA VAL A 174 -7.97 -7.43 -7.12
C VAL A 174 -6.57 -6.82 -7.19
N HIS A 175 -5.62 -7.32 -6.38
CA HIS A 175 -4.37 -6.62 -6.13
C HIS A 175 -3.30 -6.89 -7.19
N LEU A 176 -2.56 -5.83 -7.51
CA LEU A 176 -1.37 -5.86 -8.36
C LEU A 176 -0.17 -5.34 -7.59
N ILE A 177 0.98 -5.98 -7.77
CA ILE A 177 2.29 -5.47 -7.33
C ILE A 177 3.07 -5.11 -8.58
N SER A 178 3.60 -3.89 -8.63
CA SER A 178 4.39 -3.39 -9.76
C SER A 178 5.73 -2.86 -9.26
N LEU A 179 6.82 -3.46 -9.76
CA LEU A 179 8.18 -3.23 -9.30
C LEU A 179 9.07 -2.83 -10.49
N PRO A 180 10.10 -1.98 -10.29
CA PRO A 180 11.04 -1.68 -11.36
C PRO A 180 11.82 -2.92 -11.76
N LYS A 181 12.20 -3.07 -13.02
CA LYS A 181 12.97 -4.24 -13.48
C LYS A 181 14.36 -4.35 -12.85
N ASP A 182 14.99 -3.21 -12.60
CA ASP A 182 16.27 -3.11 -11.89
C ASP A 182 16.03 -3.09 -10.37
N PHE A 183 16.60 -4.08 -9.66
CA PHE A 183 16.47 -4.19 -8.20
C PHE A 183 17.14 -3.03 -7.46
N ASN A 184 18.11 -2.34 -8.05
CA ASN A 184 18.70 -1.13 -7.44
C ASN A 184 17.69 0.03 -7.34
N LYS A 185 16.61 -0.01 -8.12
CA LYS A 185 15.50 0.94 -8.05
C LYS A 185 14.41 0.49 -7.07
N PHE A 186 14.56 -0.68 -6.43
CA PHE A 186 13.66 -1.17 -5.38
C PHE A 186 13.84 -0.31 -4.11
N LYS A 187 12.77 0.40 -3.76
CA LYS A 187 12.73 1.40 -2.68
C LYS A 187 11.66 1.07 -1.64
N SER A 188 11.72 1.72 -0.48
CA SER A 188 10.78 1.56 0.65
C SER A 188 9.30 1.58 0.22
N MET A 189 8.92 2.47 -0.71
CA MET A 189 7.55 2.53 -1.24
C MET A 189 7.08 1.19 -1.83
N HIS A 190 7.93 0.50 -2.59
CA HIS A 190 7.63 -0.82 -3.15
C HIS A 190 7.54 -1.89 -2.05
N MET A 191 8.39 -1.79 -1.02
CA MET A 191 8.35 -2.70 0.13
C MET A 191 7.02 -2.55 0.88
N TYR A 192 6.59 -1.31 1.15
CA TYR A 192 5.32 -1.04 1.81
C TYR A 192 4.12 -1.51 0.98
N ASP A 193 4.16 -1.31 -0.34
CA ASP A 193 3.16 -1.80 -1.27
C ASP A 193 2.96 -3.33 -1.16
N ILE A 194 4.07 -4.08 -1.09
CA ILE A 194 4.06 -5.53 -0.88
C ILE A 194 3.47 -5.89 0.48
N VAL A 195 3.87 -5.20 1.56
CA VAL A 195 3.37 -5.45 2.93
C VAL A 195 1.87 -5.19 3.04
N VAL A 196 1.34 -4.13 2.40
CA VAL A 196 -0.11 -3.84 2.38
C VAL A 196 -0.89 -5.02 1.83
N LYS A 197 -0.39 -5.61 0.74
CA LYS A 197 -1.05 -6.67 -0.03
C LYS A 197 -0.82 -8.08 0.50
N ASN A 198 0.21 -8.27 1.31
CA ASN A 198 0.63 -9.54 1.87
C ASN A 198 0.78 -9.42 3.39
N ARG A 199 -0.32 -9.05 4.04
CA ARG A 199 -0.36 -8.84 5.49
C ARG A 199 0.16 -10.08 6.22
N ASN A 200 0.93 -9.86 7.29
CA ASN A 200 1.57 -10.89 8.11
C ASN A 200 2.66 -11.74 7.43
N GLU A 201 2.75 -11.72 6.10
CA GLU A 201 3.78 -12.47 5.35
C GLU A 201 5.09 -11.70 5.25
N PHE A 202 5.01 -10.37 5.13
CA PHE A 202 6.17 -9.50 5.01
C PHE A 202 6.17 -8.34 6.01
N GLU A 203 7.37 -7.83 6.25
CA GLU A 203 7.62 -6.63 7.04
C GLU A 203 8.78 -5.84 6.45
N VAL A 204 8.87 -4.54 6.78
CA VAL A 204 10.06 -3.74 6.46
C VAL A 204 10.86 -3.55 7.73
N ARG A 205 12.17 -3.77 7.71
CA ARG A 205 13.06 -3.45 8.85
C ARG A 205 14.12 -2.45 8.44
N ASP A 206 14.46 -1.56 9.35
CA ASP A 206 15.63 -0.71 9.25
C ASP A 206 16.90 -1.54 9.48
N LEU A 207 17.95 -1.24 8.70
CA LEU A 207 19.32 -1.68 8.97
C LEU A 207 19.98 -0.82 10.05
#